data_AF-A0A3S1G3J7-F1
#
_entry.id   AF-A0A3S1G3J7-F1
#
_cell.length_a   1.000
_cell.length_b   1.000
_cell.length_c   1.000
_cell.angle_alpha   90.00
_cell.angle_beta   90.00
_cell.angle_gamma   90.00
#
_symmetry.space_group_name_H-M   'P 1'
#
loop_
_entity.id
_entity.type
_entity.pdbx_description
1 polymer ?
#
loop_
_entity_poly.entity_id
_entity_poly.type
_entity_poly.pdbx_seq_one_letter_code
_entity_poly.pdbx_strand_id
1 'polypeptide(L)'
;MTEPKKDVIRETDAEAVRLAKTLIRSARFGALAAIEPGTGAPLASRVGVATDIDGAPLILISMLSAHTGALLADPRCSLLLGEPGKGDPLAHPRISLACRALRLERGTADQIRAERRYLNRNPKAKLYAGLGDFSFFRLEPERASLNGGFGKAFLLDRGDFITDDALVEEFAGGEQAALDHMNADHRDALALYARHFGRAE
;
A
#
# COMPACT_ATOMS: atom_id res chain seq x y z
N MET A 1 -2.70 -25.38 38.88
CA MET A 1 -1.66 -24.73 38.06
C MET A 1 -2.32 -24.30 36.76
N THR A 2 -2.58 -23.02 36.58
CA THR A 2 -3.01 -22.47 35.30
C THR A 2 -1.81 -22.44 34.37
N GLU A 3 -1.85 -23.20 33.27
CA GLU A 3 -0.82 -23.12 32.22
C GLU A 3 -0.68 -21.67 31.74
N PRO A 4 0.55 -21.16 31.55
CA PRO A 4 0.73 -19.83 31.00
C PRO A 4 0.15 -19.81 29.58
N LYS A 5 -0.82 -18.91 29.38
CA LYS A 5 -1.53 -18.74 28.10
C LYS A 5 -0.49 -18.39 27.04
N LYS A 6 -0.21 -19.34 26.14
CA LYS A 6 0.76 -19.17 25.06
C LYS A 6 0.33 -17.99 24.20
N ASP A 7 1.17 -16.97 24.11
CA ASP A 7 0.87 -15.83 23.25
C ASP A 7 0.81 -16.30 21.80
N VAL A 8 -0.30 -16.00 21.14
CA VAL A 8 -0.55 -16.39 19.75
C VAL A 8 0.13 -15.40 18.80
N ILE A 9 0.45 -14.20 19.30
CA ILE A 9 1.21 -13.19 18.58
C ILE A 9 2.70 -13.49 18.73
N ARG A 10 3.40 -13.52 17.61
CA ARG A 10 4.85 -13.70 17.55
C ARG A 10 5.54 -12.35 17.67
N GLU A 11 6.74 -12.35 18.24
CA GLU A 11 7.65 -11.22 18.19
C GLU A 11 7.97 -10.84 16.75
N THR A 12 7.99 -9.54 16.46
CA THR A 12 8.25 -9.00 15.12
C THR A 12 9.73 -9.14 14.80
N ASP A 13 10.05 -10.06 13.90
CA ASP A 13 11.40 -10.33 13.41
C ASP A 13 11.67 -9.68 12.02
N ALA A 14 12.92 -9.73 11.58
CA ALA A 14 13.32 -9.15 10.29
C ALA A 14 12.58 -9.78 9.09
N GLU A 15 12.16 -11.04 9.18
CA GLU A 15 11.41 -11.71 8.13
C GLU A 15 9.96 -11.23 8.08
N ALA A 16 9.33 -11.01 9.23
CA ALA A 16 8.02 -10.38 9.33
C ALA A 16 8.03 -8.96 8.76
N VAL A 17 9.05 -8.16 9.11
CA VAL A 17 9.27 -6.81 8.56
C VAL A 17 9.41 -6.85 7.04
N ARG A 18 10.27 -7.74 6.51
CA ARG A 18 10.48 -7.90 5.07
C ARG A 18 9.19 -8.32 4.35
N LEU A 19 8.43 -9.25 4.93
CA LEU A 19 7.16 -9.70 4.38
C LEU A 19 6.11 -8.58 4.37
N ALA A 20 5.99 -7.81 5.46
CA ALA A 20 5.10 -6.67 5.54
C ALA A 20 5.42 -5.63 4.44
N LYS A 21 6.69 -5.20 4.35
CA LYS A 21 7.16 -4.26 3.32
C LYS A 21 6.90 -4.79 1.91
N THR A 22 7.12 -6.09 1.69
CA THR A 22 6.86 -6.72 0.39
C THR A 22 5.38 -6.65 0.03
N LEU A 23 4.48 -7.09 0.91
CA LEU A 23 3.03 -7.08 0.67
C LEU A 23 2.51 -5.67 0.36
N ILE A 24 2.97 -4.66 1.11
CA ILE A 24 2.57 -3.27 0.91
C ILE A 24 3.09 -2.73 -0.44
N ARG A 25 4.40 -2.86 -0.69
CA ARG A 25 5.05 -2.27 -1.87
C ARG A 25 4.74 -3.01 -3.17
N SER A 26 4.36 -4.28 -3.11
CA SER A 26 3.99 -5.06 -4.29
C SER A 26 2.52 -4.91 -4.68
N ALA A 27 1.65 -4.49 -3.76
CA ALA A 27 0.21 -4.41 -3.99
C ALA A 27 -0.16 -3.55 -5.22
N ARG A 28 -1.19 -3.98 -5.95
CA ARG A 28 -1.81 -3.26 -7.06
C ARG A 28 -3.23 -2.80 -6.74
N PHE A 29 -3.86 -3.48 -5.81
CA PHE A 29 -5.18 -3.17 -5.28
C PHE A 29 -5.28 -3.68 -3.84
N GLY A 30 -6.33 -3.28 -3.15
CA GLY A 30 -6.64 -3.73 -1.80
C GLY A 30 -8.12 -3.57 -1.47
N ALA A 31 -8.53 -4.13 -0.33
CA ALA A 31 -9.84 -3.85 0.25
C ALA A 31 -9.71 -2.74 1.28
N LEU A 32 -10.30 -1.58 0.97
CA LEU A 32 -10.41 -0.43 1.86
C LEU A 32 -11.67 -0.57 2.71
N ALA A 33 -11.52 -0.47 4.03
CA ALA A 33 -12.61 -0.29 4.97
C ALA A 33 -12.64 1.17 5.45
N ALA A 34 -13.80 1.80 5.40
CA ALA A 34 -14.06 3.16 5.89
C ALA A 34 -15.33 3.18 6.77
N ILE A 35 -15.58 4.28 7.46
CA ILE A 35 -16.73 4.41 8.37
C ILE A 35 -17.83 5.19 7.66
N GLU A 36 -18.98 4.57 7.43
CA GLU A 36 -20.13 5.23 6.80
C GLU A 36 -20.65 6.37 7.70
N PRO A 37 -20.77 7.60 7.18
CA PRO A 37 -21.25 8.73 7.95
C PRO A 37 -22.72 8.55 8.34
N GLY A 38 -23.10 8.98 9.54
CA GLY A 38 -24.45 8.88 10.07
C GLY A 38 -24.77 7.53 10.72
N THR A 39 -24.52 6.41 10.04
CA THR A 39 -24.80 5.07 10.58
C THR A 39 -23.65 4.51 11.41
N GLY A 40 -22.41 4.89 11.10
CA GLY A 40 -21.20 4.30 11.69
C GLY A 40 -20.89 2.88 11.18
N ALA A 41 -21.62 2.39 10.18
CA ALA A 41 -21.39 1.05 9.63
C ALA A 41 -20.04 0.97 8.89
N PRO A 42 -19.32 -0.17 8.97
CA PRO A 42 -18.11 -0.35 8.19
C PRO A 42 -18.45 -0.55 6.70
N LEU A 43 -17.93 0.34 5.85
CA LEU A 43 -18.01 0.24 4.40
C LEU A 43 -16.76 -0.44 3.87
N ALA A 44 -16.90 -1.50 3.06
CA ALA A 44 -15.78 -2.16 2.39
C ALA A 44 -15.85 -1.95 0.87
N SER A 45 -14.74 -1.55 0.25
CA SER A 45 -14.64 -1.35 -1.19
C SER A 45 -13.26 -1.73 -1.72
N ARG A 46 -13.16 -2.06 -3.01
CA ARG A 46 -11.88 -2.29 -3.67
C ARG A 46 -11.30 -0.96 -4.16
N VAL A 47 -10.01 -0.74 -3.90
CA VAL A 47 -9.26 0.43 -4.40
C VAL A 47 -8.01 -0.02 -5.15
N GLY A 48 -7.60 0.75 -6.15
CA GLY A 48 -6.27 0.62 -6.75
C GLY A 48 -5.21 1.17 -5.80
N VAL A 49 -4.03 0.55 -5.77
CA VAL A 49 -2.97 0.87 -4.82
C VAL A 49 -1.64 1.05 -5.56
N ALA A 50 -0.91 2.07 -5.14
CA ALA A 50 0.54 2.18 -5.28
C ALA A 50 1.12 2.57 -3.93
N THR A 51 2.41 2.86 -3.83
CA THR A 51 3.00 3.45 -2.63
C THR A 51 3.76 4.72 -2.97
N ASP A 52 3.84 5.62 -2.00
CA ASP A 52 4.84 6.66 -1.99
C ASP A 52 6.24 6.04 -1.70
N ILE A 53 7.28 6.86 -1.67
CA ILE A 53 8.68 6.41 -1.53
C ILE A 53 8.90 5.66 -0.22
N ASP A 54 8.37 6.21 0.88
CA ASP A 54 8.48 5.68 2.24
C ASP A 54 7.74 4.34 2.42
N GLY A 55 6.82 4.03 1.52
CA GLY A 55 5.99 2.82 1.52
C GLY A 55 4.54 3.06 1.89
N ALA A 56 4.14 4.30 2.22
CA ALA A 56 2.75 4.59 2.54
C ALA A 56 1.84 4.35 1.31
N PRO A 57 0.69 3.67 1.47
CA PRO A 57 -0.21 3.43 0.35
C PRO A 57 -0.77 4.73 -0.24
N LEU A 58 -0.78 4.78 -1.57
CA LEU A 58 -1.44 5.81 -2.38
C LEU A 58 -2.65 5.20 -3.07
N ILE A 59 -3.78 5.89 -3.01
CA ILE A 59 -5.02 5.53 -3.72
C ILE A 59 -5.48 6.70 -4.58
N LEU A 60 -6.11 6.39 -5.71
CA LEU A 60 -6.76 7.36 -6.59
C LEU A 60 -8.23 7.00 -6.72
N ILE A 61 -9.10 7.85 -6.17
CA ILE A 61 -10.52 7.56 -5.98
C ILE A 61 -11.39 8.70 -6.49
N SER A 62 -12.58 8.37 -7.01
CA SER A 62 -13.56 9.37 -7.44
C SER A 62 -14.20 10.02 -6.21
N MET A 63 -14.37 11.34 -6.25
CA MET A 63 -15.07 12.16 -5.27
C MET A 63 -16.56 11.81 -5.16
N LEU A 64 -17.10 11.05 -6.12
CA LEU A 64 -18.49 10.57 -6.14
C LEU A 64 -18.67 9.21 -5.46
N SER A 65 -17.59 8.52 -5.09
CA SER A 65 -17.68 7.20 -4.48
C SER A 65 -18.10 7.26 -3.01
N ALA A 66 -18.81 6.22 -2.55
CA ALA A 66 -19.23 6.12 -1.15
C ALA A 66 -18.04 6.15 -0.18
N HIS A 67 -16.93 5.49 -0.53
CA HIS A 67 -15.73 5.48 0.32
C HIS A 67 -15.06 6.86 0.38
N THR A 68 -15.10 7.68 -0.67
CA THR A 68 -14.58 9.04 -0.59
C THR A 68 -15.40 9.90 0.37
N GLY A 69 -16.74 9.85 0.29
CA GLY A 69 -17.60 10.54 1.24
C GLY A 69 -17.34 10.11 2.68
N ALA A 70 -17.16 8.81 2.91
CA ALA A 70 -16.79 8.27 4.22
C ALA A 70 -15.42 8.78 4.71
N LEU A 71 -14.37 8.73 3.89
CA LEU A 71 -13.04 9.19 4.26
C LEU A 71 -12.95 10.69 4.54
N LEU A 72 -13.77 11.50 3.87
CA LEU A 72 -13.84 12.95 4.12
C LEU A 72 -14.54 13.27 5.45
N ALA A 73 -15.53 12.46 5.82
CA ALA A 73 -16.25 12.62 7.10
C ALA A 73 -15.44 12.08 8.29
N ASP A 74 -14.76 10.95 8.12
CA ASP A 74 -13.85 10.37 9.10
C ASP A 74 -12.62 9.77 8.38
N PRO A 75 -11.41 10.30 8.60
CA PRO A 75 -10.23 9.84 7.89
C PRO A 75 -9.77 8.44 8.34
N ARG A 76 -10.29 7.89 9.44
CA ARG A 76 -9.89 6.57 9.93
C ARG A 76 -10.36 5.49 8.96
N CYS A 77 -9.43 4.66 8.53
CA CYS A 77 -9.69 3.57 7.60
C CYS A 77 -8.76 2.38 7.85
N SER A 78 -9.06 1.26 7.21
CA SER A 78 -8.18 0.10 7.19
C SER A 78 -7.97 -0.36 5.76
N LEU A 79 -6.75 -0.79 5.41
CA LEU A 79 -6.43 -1.37 4.10
C LEU A 79 -5.94 -2.80 4.27
N LEU A 80 -6.67 -3.76 3.70
CA LEU A 80 -6.24 -5.15 3.62
C LEU A 80 -5.52 -5.40 2.28
N LEU A 81 -4.31 -5.93 2.38
CA LEU A 81 -3.44 -6.31 1.26
C LEU A 81 -2.98 -7.78 1.41
N GLY A 82 -2.63 -8.38 0.29
CA GLY A 82 -2.29 -9.80 0.18
C GLY A 82 -3.34 -10.55 -0.62
N GLU A 83 -2.90 -11.24 -1.66
CA GLU A 83 -3.77 -12.00 -2.56
C GLU A 83 -3.60 -13.50 -2.29
N PRO A 84 -4.71 -14.26 -2.19
CA PRO A 84 -4.62 -15.70 -2.09
C PRO A 84 -4.18 -16.30 -3.43
N GLY A 85 -3.27 -17.27 -3.37
CA GLY A 85 -2.96 -18.16 -4.50
C GLY A 85 -3.89 -19.38 -4.53
N LYS A 86 -3.43 -20.46 -5.18
CA LYS A 86 -4.13 -21.77 -5.15
C LYS A 86 -4.15 -22.35 -3.72
N GLY A 87 -5.18 -23.14 -3.42
CA GLY A 87 -5.35 -23.81 -2.11
C GLY A 87 -6.16 -22.99 -1.11
N ASP A 88 -5.94 -23.22 0.18
CA ASP A 88 -6.63 -22.51 1.26
C ASP A 88 -6.22 -21.02 1.28
N PRO A 89 -7.16 -20.06 1.14
CA PRO A 89 -6.85 -18.64 1.18
C PRO A 89 -6.18 -18.19 2.50
N LEU A 90 -6.46 -18.85 3.62
CA LEU A 90 -5.89 -18.53 4.94
C LEU A 90 -4.46 -19.03 5.12
N ALA A 91 -3.92 -19.80 4.17
CA ALA A 91 -2.51 -20.16 4.14
C ALA A 91 -1.62 -19.04 3.56
N HIS A 92 -2.19 -18.09 2.80
CA HIS A 92 -1.43 -17.07 2.07
C HIS A 92 -1.20 -15.80 2.90
N PRO A 93 -0.02 -15.16 2.83
CA PRO A 93 0.26 -13.95 3.58
C PRO A 93 -0.69 -12.77 3.29
N ARG A 94 -1.04 -12.02 4.33
CA ARG A 94 -1.91 -10.84 4.26
C ARG A 94 -1.59 -9.87 5.38
N ILE A 95 -1.83 -8.59 5.14
CA ILE A 95 -1.58 -7.51 6.09
C ILE A 95 -2.77 -6.55 6.12
N SER A 96 -3.23 -6.21 7.31
CA SER A 96 -4.23 -5.17 7.54
C SER A 96 -3.55 -3.96 8.15
N LEU A 97 -3.58 -2.83 7.45
CA LEU A 97 -3.06 -1.55 7.90
C LEU A 97 -4.18 -0.75 8.54
N ALA A 98 -3.98 -0.25 9.76
CA ALA A 98 -4.83 0.81 10.31
C ALA A 98 -4.25 2.16 9.88
N CYS A 99 -5.05 2.99 9.22
CA CYS A 99 -4.57 4.21 8.58
C CYS A 99 -5.48 5.41 8.85
N ARG A 100 -4.93 6.60 8.61
CA ARG A 100 -5.69 7.82 8.36
C ARG A 100 -5.53 8.25 6.91
N ALA A 101 -6.62 8.50 6.21
CA ALA A 101 -6.57 9.00 4.84
C ALA A 101 -6.30 10.51 4.84
N LEU A 102 -5.28 10.92 4.10
CA LEU A 102 -4.93 12.30 3.82
C LEU A 102 -5.19 12.58 2.34
N ARG A 103 -6.14 13.47 2.04
CA ARG A 103 -6.35 13.95 0.67
C ARG A 103 -5.18 14.83 0.26
N LEU A 104 -4.56 14.54 -0.88
CA LEU A 104 -3.50 15.36 -1.42
C LEU A 104 -4.11 16.48 -2.28
N GLU A 105 -3.79 17.73 -1.94
CA GLU A 105 -4.27 18.89 -2.68
C GLU A 105 -3.62 18.97 -4.06
N ARG A 106 -4.43 19.20 -5.09
CA ARG A 106 -4.01 19.23 -6.49
C ARG A 106 -2.98 20.34 -6.71
N GLY A 107 -1.89 20.02 -7.40
CA GLY A 107 -0.81 20.98 -7.71
C GLY A 107 0.23 21.16 -6.61
N THR A 108 0.03 20.56 -5.43
CA THR A 108 1.09 20.50 -4.40
C THR A 108 2.22 19.56 -4.81
N ALA A 109 3.41 19.76 -4.28
CA ALA A 109 4.57 18.91 -4.55
C ALA A 109 4.30 17.43 -4.19
N ASP A 110 3.62 17.19 -3.06
CA ASP A 110 3.24 15.85 -2.63
C ASP A 110 2.26 15.18 -3.59
N GLN A 111 1.24 15.93 -4.07
CA GLN A 111 0.29 15.38 -5.03
C GLN A 111 0.95 15.05 -6.37
N ILE A 112 1.84 15.92 -6.88
CA ILE A 112 2.57 15.69 -8.13
C ILE A 112 3.46 14.44 -8.01
N ARG A 113 4.18 14.29 -6.89
CA ARG A 113 5.00 13.10 -6.62
C ARG A 113 4.14 11.84 -6.53
N ALA A 114 3.04 11.89 -5.78
CA ALA A 114 2.11 10.78 -5.63
C ALA A 114 1.50 10.36 -6.97
N GLU A 115 1.07 11.32 -7.79
CA GLU A 115 0.52 11.07 -9.14
C GLU A 115 1.55 10.36 -10.02
N ARG A 116 2.77 10.90 -10.13
CA ARG A 116 3.86 10.28 -10.89
C ARG A 116 4.07 8.82 -10.49
N ARG A 117 4.24 8.57 -9.18
CA ARG A 117 4.46 7.20 -8.66
C ARG A 117 3.27 6.29 -8.92
N TYR A 118 2.06 6.77 -8.66
CA TYR A 118 0.85 6.00 -8.86
C TYR A 118 0.66 5.62 -10.33
N LEU A 119 0.91 6.54 -11.27
CA LEU A 119 0.76 6.30 -12.70
C LEU A 119 1.88 5.43 -13.28
N ASN A 120 3.11 5.52 -12.76
CA ASN A 120 4.18 4.58 -13.11
C ASN A 120 3.82 3.14 -12.72
N ARG A 121 3.13 2.98 -11.57
CA ARG A 121 2.60 1.69 -11.12
C ARG A 121 1.37 1.28 -11.91
N ASN A 122 0.42 2.19 -12.14
CA ASN A 122 -0.91 1.92 -12.68
C ASN A 122 -1.17 2.75 -13.95
N PRO A 123 -0.52 2.42 -15.09
CA PRO A 123 -0.55 3.28 -16.28
C PRO A 123 -1.96 3.46 -16.88
N LYS A 124 -2.85 2.49 -16.70
CA LYS A 124 -4.26 2.58 -17.14
C LYS A 124 -5.04 3.67 -16.41
N ALA A 125 -4.60 4.08 -15.22
CA ALA A 125 -5.25 5.12 -14.44
C ALA A 125 -5.13 6.52 -15.06
N LYS A 126 -4.23 6.72 -16.05
CA LYS A 126 -4.14 7.97 -16.83
C LYS A 126 -5.48 8.36 -17.46
N LEU A 127 -6.35 7.39 -17.76
CA LEU A 127 -7.68 7.62 -18.33
C LEU A 127 -8.61 8.42 -17.41
N TYR A 128 -8.37 8.41 -16.09
CA TYR A 128 -9.25 9.07 -15.13
C TYR A 128 -8.52 9.96 -14.10
N ALA A 129 -7.20 9.85 -13.94
CA ALA A 129 -6.43 10.67 -12.99
C ALA A 129 -6.53 12.20 -13.24
N GLY A 130 -6.64 12.59 -14.52
CA GLY A 130 -6.81 13.98 -14.93
C GLY A 130 -8.24 14.51 -14.80
N LEU A 131 -9.22 13.66 -14.50
CA LEU A 131 -10.60 14.10 -14.32
C LEU A 131 -10.74 14.90 -13.02
N GLY A 132 -11.53 15.97 -13.06
CA GLY A 132 -11.67 16.89 -11.92
C GLY A 132 -12.32 16.26 -10.68
N ASP A 133 -13.06 15.17 -10.88
CA ASP A 133 -13.71 14.40 -9.82
C ASP A 133 -12.85 13.26 -9.28
N PHE A 134 -11.58 13.12 -9.67
CA PHE A 134 -10.66 12.17 -9.03
C PHE A 134 -9.65 12.90 -8.15
N SER A 135 -9.29 12.27 -7.03
CA SER A 135 -8.31 12.81 -6.09
C SER A 135 -7.39 11.71 -5.58
N PHE A 136 -6.12 12.08 -5.40
CA PHE A 136 -5.14 11.22 -4.73
C PHE A 136 -5.31 11.35 -3.22
N PHE A 137 -5.24 10.21 -2.55
CA PHE A 137 -5.15 10.13 -1.10
C PHE A 137 -3.91 9.32 -0.74
N ARG A 138 -3.19 9.81 0.26
CA ARG A 138 -2.13 9.08 0.94
C ARG A 138 -2.71 8.50 2.21
N LEU A 139 -2.61 7.20 2.39
CA LEU A 139 -3.05 6.54 3.62
C LEU A 139 -1.87 6.52 4.57
N GLU A 140 -1.95 7.27 5.66
CA GLU A 140 -0.94 7.32 6.71
C GLU A 140 -1.13 6.13 7.65
N PRO A 141 -0.30 5.07 7.57
CA PRO A 141 -0.48 3.92 8.43
C PRO A 141 0.07 4.20 9.83
N GLU A 142 -0.67 3.75 10.83
CA GLU A 142 -0.32 3.90 12.25
C GLU A 142 0.26 2.61 12.81
N ARG A 143 -0.30 1.47 12.39
CA ARG A 143 0.09 0.11 12.80
C ARG A 143 -0.40 -0.91 11.79
N ALA A 144 0.09 -2.14 11.89
CA ALA A 144 -0.36 -3.23 11.04
C ALA A 144 -0.55 -4.56 11.81
N SER A 145 -1.47 -5.37 11.32
CA SER A 145 -1.60 -6.78 11.68
C SER A 145 -1.18 -7.62 10.49
N LEU A 146 -0.08 -8.36 10.64
CA LEU A 146 0.44 -9.26 9.61
C LEU A 146 0.07 -10.69 9.97
N ASN A 147 -0.44 -11.41 8.99
CA ASN A 147 -0.55 -12.84 9.06
C ASN A 147 0.23 -13.46 7.89
N GLY A 148 1.31 -14.18 8.21
CA GLY A 148 2.19 -14.84 7.24
C GLY A 148 1.76 -16.26 6.85
N GLY A 149 0.50 -16.63 7.12
CA GLY A 149 -0.01 -18.01 7.04
C GLY A 149 -0.31 -18.60 8.42
N PHE A 150 -0.69 -19.87 8.46
CA PHE A 150 -1.08 -20.55 9.71
C PHE A 150 -0.02 -20.41 10.81
N GLY A 151 -0.46 -19.99 12.01
CA GLY A 151 0.38 -19.84 13.19
C GLY A 151 1.41 -18.70 13.14
N LYS A 152 1.34 -17.79 12.16
CA LYS A 152 2.30 -16.69 11.97
C LYS A 152 1.60 -15.33 12.02
N ALA A 153 1.16 -14.92 13.21
CA ALA A 153 0.55 -13.62 13.45
C ALA A 153 1.55 -12.65 14.10
N PHE A 154 1.62 -11.42 13.62
CA PHE A 154 2.50 -10.36 14.13
C PHE A 154 1.74 -9.04 14.22
N LEU A 155 2.09 -8.23 15.20
CA LEU A 155 1.65 -6.84 15.32
C LEU A 155 2.86 -5.95 15.03
N LEU A 156 2.70 -5.03 14.09
CA LEU A 156 3.77 -4.13 13.67
C LEU A 156 3.40 -2.68 13.98
N ASP A 157 4.38 -1.92 14.43
CA ASP A 157 4.29 -0.47 14.54
C ASP A 157 4.75 0.20 13.25
N ARG A 158 4.38 1.47 13.06
CA ARG A 158 4.70 2.22 11.83
C ARG A 158 6.17 2.11 11.41
N GLY A 159 7.10 2.21 12.37
CA GLY A 159 8.54 2.17 12.12
C GLY A 159 9.06 0.84 11.54
N ASP A 160 8.30 -0.25 11.70
CA ASP A 160 8.68 -1.54 11.14
C ASP A 160 8.54 -1.56 9.61
N PHE A 161 7.58 -0.83 9.04
CA PHE A 161 7.22 -0.97 7.63
C PHE A 161 7.17 0.34 6.82
N ILE A 162 7.24 1.50 7.48
CA ILE A 162 7.48 2.80 6.84
C ILE A 162 8.96 3.16 6.93
N THR A 163 9.48 3.76 5.85
CA THR A 163 10.90 4.15 5.74
C THR A 163 11.08 5.59 6.21
N ASP A 164 12.23 5.88 6.81
CA ASP A 164 12.58 7.20 7.34
C ASP A 164 12.62 8.30 6.24
N ASP A 165 12.20 9.52 6.62
CA ASP A 165 12.05 10.67 5.74
C ASP A 165 13.38 11.15 5.12
N ALA A 166 14.51 11.01 5.81
CA ALA A 166 15.80 11.47 5.28
C ALA A 166 16.23 10.68 4.04
N LEU A 167 16.02 9.37 4.03
CA LEU A 167 16.27 8.52 2.86
C LEU A 167 15.26 8.83 1.74
N VAL A 168 14.02 9.14 2.11
CA VAL A 168 12.95 9.42 1.14
C VAL A 168 13.29 10.63 0.28
N GLU A 169 13.78 11.72 0.88
CA GLU A 169 14.14 12.95 0.15
C GLU A 169 15.27 12.71 -0.86
N GLU A 170 16.31 11.97 -0.48
CA GLU A 170 17.44 11.64 -1.35
C GLU A 170 16.97 10.87 -2.60
N PHE A 171 16.10 9.86 -2.41
CA PHE A 171 15.56 9.09 -3.52
C PHE A 171 14.52 9.86 -4.35
N ALA A 172 13.77 10.78 -3.75
CA ALA A 172 12.67 11.49 -4.42
C ALA A 172 13.12 12.30 -5.63
N GLY A 173 14.28 12.95 -5.51
CA GLY A 173 14.84 13.81 -6.55
C GLY A 173 15.34 13.05 -7.77
N GLY A 174 15.92 11.85 -7.56
CA GLY A 174 16.55 11.06 -8.62
C GLY A 174 15.68 9.96 -9.23
N GLU A 175 14.60 9.54 -8.55
CA GLU A 175 13.84 8.34 -8.93
C GLU A 175 13.42 8.32 -10.41
N GLN A 176 12.77 9.38 -10.89
CA GLN A 176 12.19 9.37 -12.23
C GLN A 176 13.28 9.28 -13.30
N ALA A 177 14.37 10.03 -13.13
CA ALA A 177 15.52 9.98 -14.05
C ALA A 177 16.16 8.58 -14.06
N ALA A 178 16.28 7.93 -12.90
CA ALA A 178 16.80 6.56 -12.80
C ALA A 178 15.88 5.55 -13.50
N LEU A 179 14.56 5.67 -13.34
CA LEU A 179 13.58 4.82 -14.03
C LEU A 179 13.65 5.02 -15.55
N ASP A 180 13.72 6.26 -16.01
CA ASP A 180 13.78 6.60 -17.44
C ASP A 180 15.08 6.06 -18.07
N HIS A 181 16.22 6.26 -17.40
CA HIS A 181 17.51 5.72 -17.84
C HIS A 181 17.52 4.18 -17.93
N MET A 182 17.02 3.48 -16.90
CA MET A 182 16.93 2.02 -16.93
C MET A 182 16.03 1.51 -18.07
N ASN A 183 14.90 2.17 -18.32
CA ASN A 183 13.97 1.78 -19.39
C ASN A 183 14.48 2.11 -20.80
N ALA A 184 15.27 3.17 -20.94
CA ALA A 184 15.87 3.57 -22.21
C ALA A 184 17.09 2.71 -22.58
N ASP A 185 18.00 2.54 -21.63
CA ASP A 185 19.37 2.11 -21.93
C ASP A 185 19.71 0.69 -21.45
N HIS A 186 18.94 0.12 -20.51
CA HIS A 186 19.27 -1.14 -19.81
C HIS A 186 18.16 -2.21 -19.92
N ARG A 187 17.50 -2.30 -21.08
CA ARG A 187 16.39 -3.24 -21.30
C ARG A 187 16.81 -4.71 -21.18
N ASP A 188 18.05 -5.01 -21.52
CA ASP A 188 18.66 -6.33 -21.36
C ASP A 188 18.78 -6.73 -19.87
N ALA A 189 19.23 -5.82 -19.01
CA ALA A 189 19.28 -6.01 -17.57
C ALA A 189 17.86 -6.16 -17.00
N LEU A 190 16.91 -5.31 -17.42
CA LEU A 190 15.51 -5.42 -17.01
C LEU A 190 14.91 -6.78 -17.40
N ALA A 191 15.17 -7.26 -18.61
CA ALA A 191 14.73 -8.57 -19.07
C ALA A 191 15.35 -9.72 -18.25
N LEU A 192 16.63 -9.59 -17.86
CA LEU A 192 17.29 -10.54 -16.96
C LEU A 192 16.60 -10.58 -15.59
N TYR A 193 16.32 -9.43 -14.99
CA TYR A 193 15.63 -9.35 -13.70
C TYR A 193 14.21 -9.91 -13.78
N ALA A 194 13.48 -9.59 -14.86
CA ALA A 194 12.13 -10.09 -15.09
C ALA A 194 12.09 -11.62 -15.20
N ARG A 195 13.03 -12.23 -15.93
CA ARG A 195 13.12 -13.70 -16.02
C ARG A 195 13.54 -14.34 -14.70
N HIS A 196 14.61 -13.82 -14.07
CA HIS A 196 15.19 -14.47 -12.89
C HIS A 196 14.35 -14.28 -11.62
N PHE A 197 13.91 -13.05 -11.34
CA PHE A 197 13.15 -12.73 -10.13
C PHE A 197 11.65 -12.65 -10.36
N GLY A 198 11.22 -12.15 -11.53
CA GLY A 198 9.81 -12.00 -11.88
C GLY A 198 9.18 -13.25 -12.48
N ARG A 199 9.97 -14.25 -12.87
CA ARG A 199 9.54 -15.46 -13.58
C ARG A 199 8.72 -15.15 -14.84
N ALA A 200 9.05 -14.06 -15.53
CA ALA A 200 8.48 -13.74 -16.83
C ALA A 200 9.01 -14.70 -17.89
N GLU A 201 8.14 -15.09 -18.83
CA GLU A 201 8.47 -15.92 -19.99
C GLU A 201 9.16 -15.10 -21.10
#